data_AF-A0A2V8UXV0-F1
#
_entry.id   AF-A0A2V8UXV0-F1
#
_cell.length_a   1.000
_cell.length_b   1.000
_cell.length_c   1.000
_cell.angle_alpha   90.00
_cell.angle_beta   90.00
_cell.angle_gamma   90.00
#
_symmetry.space_group_name_H-M   'P 1'
#
loop_
_entity.id
_entity.type
_entity.pdbx_description
1 polymer ?
#
loop_
_entity_poly.entity_id
_entity_poly.type
_entity_poly.pdbx_seq_one_letter_code
_entity_poly.pdbx_strand_id
1 'polypeptide(L)' 'MKFRVVLDYDPVTQRYSAVCPELPGCASAGETEAEARQTIAEAIRLYVAE' A
#
# COMPACT_ATOMS: atom_id res chain seq x y z
N MET A 1 10.68 -11.49 0.54
CA MET A 1 10.24 -11.18 -0.84
C MET A 1 10.26 -9.67 -1.04
N LYS A 2 10.52 -9.21 -2.27
CA LYS A 2 10.41 -7.79 -2.63
C LYS A 2 9.20 -7.65 -3.54
N PHE A 3 8.18 -6.93 -3.09
CA PHE A 3 7.00 -6.63 -3.88
C PHE A 3 7.07 -5.18 -4.37
N ARG A 4 6.67 -4.95 -5.61
CA ARG A 4 6.52 -3.58 -6.12
C ARG A 4 5.22 -3.01 -5.60
N VAL A 5 5.31 -1.86 -4.94
CA VAL A 5 4.18 -1.06 -4.50
C VAL A 5 4.21 0.23 -5.29
N VAL A 6 3.07 0.58 -5.89
CA VAL A 6 2.84 1.88 -6.52
C VAL A 6 2.22 2.78 -5.46
N LEU A 7 2.91 3.87 -5.14
CA LEU A 7 2.42 4.94 -4.27
C LEU A 7 2.00 6.11 -5.14
N ASP A 8 0.76 6.54 -4.98
CA ASP A 8 0.17 7.67 -5.69
C ASP A 8 -0.42 8.63 -4.66
N TYR A 9 -0.12 9.92 -4.78
CA TYR A 9 -0.68 10.93 -3.89
C TYR A 9 -1.87 11.59 -4.57
N ASP A 10 -3.03 11.47 -3.95
CA ASP A 10 -4.25 12.12 -4.40
C ASP A 10 -4.39 13.48 -3.71
N PRO A 11 -4.19 14.61 -4.44
CA PRO A 11 -4.32 15.95 -3.88
C PRO A 11 -5.77 16.34 -3.58
N VAL A 12 -6.77 15.62 -4.13
CA VAL A 12 -8.19 15.90 -3.88
C VAL A 12 -8.60 15.38 -2.51
N THR A 13 -8.18 14.17 -2.17
CA THR A 13 -8.44 13.55 -0.87
C THR A 13 -7.34 13.80 0.15
N GLN A 14 -6.23 14.44 -0.29
CA GLN A 14 -5.01 14.68 0.48
C GLN A 14 -4.45 13.39 1.10
N ARG A 15 -4.53 12.29 0.36
CA ARG A 15 -4.17 10.95 0.82
C ARG A 15 -3.24 10.24 -0.15
N TYR A 16 -2.38 9.40 0.40
CA TYR A 16 -1.54 8.48 -0.34
C TYR A 16 -2.28 7.17 -0.54
N SER A 17 -2.38 6.72 -1.79
CA SER A 17 -2.81 5.37 -2.14
C SER A 17 -1.59 4.52 -2.46
N ALA A 18 -1.45 3.40 -1.76
CA ALA A 18 -0.42 2.40 -1.99
C ALA A 18 -1.07 1.12 -2.53
N VAL A 19 -0.72 0.69 -3.73
CA VAL A 19 -1.29 -0.50 -4.37
C VAL A 19 -0.20 -1.47 -4.81
N CYS A 20 -0.40 -2.76 -4.56
CA CYS A 20 0.52 -3.80 -4.99
C CYS A 20 -0.01 -4.49 -6.26
N PRO A 21 0.49 -4.16 -7.47
CA PRO A 21 0.04 -4.81 -8.70
C PRO A 21 0.31 -6.32 -8.74
N GLU A 22 1.25 -6.82 -7.93
CA GLU A 22 1.59 -8.25 -7.85
C GLU A 22 0.61 -9.05 -6.98
N LEU A 23 -0.17 -8.39 -6.13
CA LEU A 23 -1.11 -9.00 -5.20
C LEU A 23 -2.51 -8.41 -5.43
N PRO A 24 -3.32 -9.00 -6.32
CA PRO A 24 -4.65 -8.48 -6.63
C PRO A 24 -5.51 -8.44 -5.37
N GLY A 25 -5.98 -7.24 -5.02
CA GLY A 25 -6.74 -6.97 -3.80
C GLY A 25 -5.93 -6.37 -2.65
N CYS A 26 -4.60 -6.31 -2.76
CA CYS A 26 -3.74 -5.68 -1.76
C CYS A 26 -3.54 -4.19 -2.11
N ALA A 27 -4.41 -3.35 -1.55
CA ALA A 27 -4.36 -1.90 -1.64
C ALA A 27 -4.51 -1.29 -0.24
N SER A 28 -3.88 -0.14 -0.03
CA SER A 28 -3.91 0.60 1.22
C SER A 28 -3.95 2.10 0.94
N ALA A 29 -4.48 2.87 1.88
CA ALA A 29 -4.43 4.32 1.84
C ALA A 29 -3.93 4.85 3.18
N GLY A 30 -3.21 5.97 3.16
CA GLY A 30 -2.71 6.66 4.34
C GLY A 30 -2.69 8.17 4.13
N GLU A 31 -2.61 8.94 5.20
CA GLU A 31 -2.53 10.40 5.13
C GLU A 31 -1.10 10.86 4.76
N THR A 32 -0.12 10.00 5.02
CA THR A 32 1.29 10.22 4.67
C THR A 32 1.88 9.06 3.90
N GLU A 33 2.95 9.32 3.13
CA GLU A 33 3.68 8.29 2.38
C GLU A 33 4.17 7.17 3.30
N ALA A 34 4.68 7.52 4.49
CA ALA A 34 5.17 6.58 5.48
C ALA A 34 4.07 5.65 5.99
N GLU A 35 2.89 6.21 6.27
CA GLU A 35 1.75 5.46 6.78
C GLU A 35 1.18 4.51 5.70
N ALA A 36 0.97 5.01 4.48
CA ALA A 36 0.51 4.17 3.36
C ALA A 36 1.49 3.01 3.08
N ARG A 37 2.79 3.29 3.17
CA ARG A 37 3.86 2.28 3.00
C ARG A 37 3.91 1.28 4.16
N GLN A 38 3.65 1.70 5.39
CA GLN A 38 3.66 0.79 6.53
C GLN A 38 2.45 -0.16 6.47
N THR A 39 1.27 0.39 6.20
CA THR A 39 0.02 -0.36 6.14
C THR A 39 0.01 -1.37 4.98
N ILE A 40 0.46 -0.98 3.78
CA ILE A 40 0.59 -1.93 2.65
C ILE A 40 1.61 -3.02 2.97
N ALA A 41 2.71 -2.71 3.67
CA ALA A 41 3.70 -3.71 4.06
C ALA A 41 3.16 -4.69 5.10
N GLU A 42 2.29 -4.25 6.02
CA GLU A 42 1.52 -5.15 6.89
C GLU A 42 0.53 -6.00 6.11
N ALA A 43 -0.24 -5.42 5.19
CA ALA A 43 -1.21 -6.15 4.38
C ALA A 43 -0.54 -7.26 3.55
N ILE A 44 0.61 -6.95 2.94
CA ILE A 44 1.43 -7.93 2.22
C ILE A 44 1.94 -9.02 3.17
N ARG A 45 2.41 -8.65 4.37
CA ARG A 45 2.90 -9.62 5.37
C ARG A 45 1.80 -10.57 5.83
N LEU A 46 0.59 -10.06 6.06
CA LEU A 46 -0.58 -10.88 6.37
C LEU A 46 -0.91 -11.83 5.20
N TYR A 47 -0.88 -11.33 3.97
CA TYR A 47 -1.19 -12.12 2.79
C TYR A 47 -0.21 -13.29 2.56
N VAL A 48 1.09 -13.10 2.81
CA VAL A 48 2.10 -14.17 2.66
C VAL A 48 2.28 -15.03 3.90
N ALA A 49 1.64 -14.66 5.02
CA ALA A 49 1.65 -15.47 6.23
C ALA A 49 0.54 -16.54 6.23
N GLU A 50 -0.43 -16.43 5.32
CA GLU A 50 -1.43 -17.46 5.00
C GLU A 50 -0.88 -18.49 4.01
#